data_AF-A0A2G6MQB3-F1
#
_entry.id   AF-A0A2G6MQB3-F1
#
_cell.length_a   1.000
_cell.length_b   1.000
_cell.length_c   1.000
_cell.angle_alpha   90.00
_cell.angle_beta   90.00
_cell.angle_gamma   90.00
#
_symmetry.space_group_name_H-M   'P 1'
#
loop_
_entity.id
_entity.type
_entity.pdbx_description
1 polymer ?
#
loop_
_entity_poly.entity_id
_entity_poly.type
_entity_poly.pdbx_seq_one_letter_code
_entity_poly.pdbx_strand_id
1 'polypeptide(L)'
;FITKIYQALAPDGIFVSIHEGMTHNRTRPASFALSWLPVSMMWQELALDRGQIADAMAEAGFKTICSRPISYGLGTMELDIARK
;
A
#
# COMPACT_ATOMS: atom_id res chain seq x y z
N PHE A 1 3.08 -4.14 -11.32
CA PHE A 1 4.36 -3.74 -10.70
C PHE A 1 4.88 -4.80 -9.72
N ILE A 2 4.05 -5.28 -8.79
CA ILE A 2 4.43 -6.25 -7.74
C ILE A 2 5.03 -7.56 -8.27
N THR A 3 4.53 -8.12 -9.39
CA THR A 3 5.12 -9.31 -10.03
C THR A 3 6.60 -9.13 -10.39
N LYS A 4 7.00 -7.92 -10.81
CA LYS A 4 8.42 -7.64 -11.13
C LYS A 4 9.28 -7.66 -9.87
N ILE A 5 8.77 -7.14 -8.74
CA ILE A 5 9.44 -7.21 -7.44
C ILE A 5 9.58 -8.68 -7.02
N TYR A 6 8.49 -9.46 -7.08
CA TYR A 6 8.52 -10.88 -6.75
C TYR A 6 9.60 -11.61 -7.58
N GLN A 7 9.66 -11.39 -8.89
CA GLN A 7 10.66 -12.03 -9.75
C GLN A 7 12.10 -11.63 -9.39
N ALA A 8 12.33 -10.38 -9.02
CA ALA A 8 13.66 -9.85 -8.69
C ALA A 8 14.18 -10.30 -7.31
N LEU A 9 13.32 -10.67 -6.37
CA LEU A 9 13.73 -11.11 -5.04
C LEU A 9 14.42 -12.48 -5.08
N ALA A 10 15.46 -12.64 -4.25
CA ALA A 10 16.04 -13.93 -3.92
C ALA A 10 15.01 -14.85 -3.24
N PRO A 11 15.23 -16.18 -3.20
CA PRO A 11 14.45 -17.08 -2.35
C PRO A 11 14.38 -16.56 -0.91
N ASP A 12 13.20 -16.64 -0.28
CA ASP A 12 12.90 -16.09 1.05
C ASP A 12 13.04 -14.56 1.19
N GLY A 13 13.22 -13.85 0.07
CA GLY A 13 13.29 -12.40 0.03
C GLY A 13 12.02 -11.75 0.58
N ILE A 14 12.20 -10.62 1.29
CA ILE A 14 11.11 -9.88 1.93
C ILE A 14 10.85 -8.60 1.16
N PHE A 15 9.59 -8.36 0.83
CA PHE A 15 9.10 -7.08 0.35
C PHE A 15 8.32 -6.37 1.46
N VAL A 16 8.60 -5.09 1.68
CA VAL A 16 7.90 -4.24 2.64
C VAL A 16 7.36 -3.03 1.91
N SER A 17 6.07 -2.75 2.07
CA SER A 17 5.40 -1.58 1.54
C SER A 17 4.76 -0.77 2.66
N ILE A 18 4.95 0.55 2.62
CA ILE A 18 4.25 1.51 3.47
C ILE A 18 3.48 2.44 2.54
N HIS A 19 2.18 2.56 2.74
CA HIS A 19 1.29 3.39 1.92
C HIS A 19 0.11 3.91 2.75
N GLU A 20 -0.60 4.91 2.26
CA GLU A 20 -1.65 5.60 3.00
C GLU A 20 -2.83 4.69 3.39
N GLY A 21 -3.12 3.66 2.58
CA GLY A 21 -4.18 2.70 2.87
C GLY A 21 -5.54 3.34 3.06
N MET A 22 -5.99 4.07 2.04
CA MET A 22 -7.21 4.87 2.08
C MET A 22 -8.44 4.00 2.37
N THR A 23 -9.39 4.56 3.13
CA THR A 23 -10.66 3.92 3.47
C THR A 23 -11.82 4.93 3.36
N HIS A 24 -13.05 4.45 3.53
CA HIS A 24 -14.26 5.29 3.53
C HIS A 24 -14.35 6.16 2.26
N ASN A 25 -14.26 5.52 1.09
CA ASN A 25 -14.25 6.20 -0.21
C ASN A 25 -13.17 7.28 -0.27
N ARG A 26 -11.98 6.95 0.23
CA ARG A 26 -10.77 7.80 0.24
C ARG A 26 -10.91 9.13 0.98
N THR A 27 -11.80 9.17 1.95
CA THR A 27 -11.93 10.31 2.87
C THR A 27 -11.12 10.14 4.15
N ARG A 28 -10.57 8.94 4.39
CA ARG A 28 -9.75 8.63 5.57
C ARG A 28 -8.48 7.86 5.19
N PRO A 29 -7.35 8.13 5.85
CA PRO A 29 -7.14 9.14 6.89
C PRO A 29 -7.25 10.58 6.34
N ALA A 30 -7.84 11.49 7.12
CA ALA A 30 -8.16 12.84 6.66
C ALA A 30 -6.91 13.63 6.22
N SER A 31 -5.79 13.44 6.91
CA SER A 31 -4.51 14.04 6.56
C SER A 31 -4.04 13.64 5.16
N PHE A 32 -4.13 12.36 4.82
CA PHE A 32 -3.78 11.88 3.48
C PHE A 32 -4.81 12.31 2.44
N ALA A 33 -6.10 12.28 2.77
CA ALA A 33 -7.14 12.79 1.88
C ALA A 33 -6.87 14.25 1.50
N LEU A 34 -6.54 15.09 2.49
CA LEU A 34 -6.20 16.50 2.28
C LEU A 34 -4.90 16.67 1.49
N SER A 35 -3.85 15.86 1.76
CA SER A 35 -2.59 15.94 1.01
C SER A 35 -2.74 15.54 -0.46
N TRP A 36 -3.69 14.63 -0.76
CA TRP A 36 -3.97 14.18 -2.13
C TRP A 36 -4.91 15.11 -2.90
N LEU A 37 -5.59 16.07 -2.25
CA LEU A 37 -6.52 16.98 -2.91
C LEU A 37 -5.92 17.66 -4.16
N PRO A 38 -4.73 18.27 -4.12
CA PRO A 38 -4.17 18.93 -5.31
C PRO A 38 -3.96 17.96 -6.48
N VAL A 39 -3.58 16.72 -6.20
CA VAL A 39 -3.39 15.66 -7.22
C VAL A 39 -4.74 15.23 -7.81
N SER A 40 -5.76 15.05 -6.96
CA SER A 40 -7.10 14.70 -7.42
C SER A 40 -7.72 15.80 -8.31
N MET A 41 -7.42 17.07 -8.03
CA MET A 41 -7.85 18.22 -8.85
C MET A 41 -7.19 18.25 -10.22
N MET A 42 -6.05 17.56 -10.40
CA MET A 42 -5.41 17.37 -11.69
C MET A 42 -5.92 16.12 -12.43
N TRP A 43 -7.05 15.54 -12.00
CA TRP A 43 -7.64 14.31 -12.56
C TRP A 43 -6.71 13.10 -12.47
N GLN A 44 -5.80 13.09 -11.49
CA GLN A 44 -4.92 11.96 -11.22
C GLN A 44 -5.42 11.19 -10.00
N GLU A 45 -5.46 9.87 -10.12
CA GLU A 45 -5.93 8.96 -9.09
C GLU A 45 -4.78 8.07 -8.62
N LEU A 46 -3.99 8.60 -7.68
CA LEU A 46 -2.76 7.97 -7.19
C LEU A 46 -2.91 7.36 -5.79
N ALA A 47 -4.04 7.62 -5.13
CA ALA A 47 -4.26 7.15 -3.77
C ALA A 47 -4.56 5.65 -3.75
N LEU A 48 -3.87 4.92 -2.88
CA LEU A 48 -4.02 3.47 -2.72
C LEU A 48 -5.04 3.14 -1.65
N ASP A 49 -6.00 2.27 -1.99
CA ASP A 49 -6.97 1.77 -1.02
C ASP A 49 -6.35 0.72 -0.10
N ARG A 50 -6.87 0.63 1.12
CA ARG A 50 -6.46 -0.40 2.06
C ARG A 50 -6.67 -1.80 1.48
N GLY A 51 -5.63 -2.63 1.56
CA GLY A 51 -5.64 -4.01 1.04
C GLY A 51 -5.19 -4.12 -0.42
N GLN A 52 -5.18 -3.03 -1.19
CA GLN A 52 -4.85 -3.07 -2.61
C GLN A 52 -3.42 -3.60 -2.87
N ILE A 53 -2.46 -3.25 -2.01
CA ILE A 53 -1.08 -3.75 -2.12
C ILE A 53 -0.97 -5.20 -1.66
N ALA A 54 -1.58 -5.57 -0.54
CA ALA A 54 -1.65 -6.94 -0.05
C ALA A 54 -2.27 -7.90 -1.09
N ASP A 55 -3.38 -7.51 -1.73
CA ASP A 55 -4.02 -8.29 -2.78
C ASP A 55 -3.08 -8.46 -3.99
N ALA A 56 -2.42 -7.37 -4.42
CA ALA A 56 -1.44 -7.43 -5.49
C ALA A 56 -0.18 -8.27 -5.14
N MET A 57 0.19 -8.36 -3.86
CA MET A 57 1.23 -9.29 -3.39
C MET A 57 0.75 -10.74 -3.49
N ALA A 58 -0.48 -11.04 -3.09
CA ALA A 58 -1.05 -12.37 -3.20
C ALA A 58 -1.12 -12.82 -4.67
N GLU A 59 -1.62 -11.96 -5.55
CA GLU A 59 -1.69 -12.20 -6.99
C GLU A 59 -0.30 -12.43 -7.63
N ALA A 60 0.74 -11.76 -7.13
CA ALA A 60 2.10 -11.92 -7.62
C ALA A 60 2.79 -13.23 -7.19
N GLY A 61 2.23 -13.96 -6.22
CA GLY A 61 2.74 -15.25 -5.74
C GLY A 61 3.48 -15.22 -4.40
N PHE A 62 3.44 -14.11 -3.65
CA PHE A 62 3.96 -14.09 -2.28
C PHE A 62 3.15 -15.05 -1.38
N LYS A 63 3.84 -15.83 -0.54
CA LYS A 63 3.20 -16.90 0.25
C LYS A 63 2.71 -16.47 1.62
N THR A 64 3.40 -15.53 2.25
CA THR A 64 3.03 -15.00 3.57
C THR A 64 2.95 -13.49 3.44
N ILE A 65 1.80 -12.93 3.84
CA ILE A 65 1.52 -11.50 3.79
C ILE A 65 1.00 -11.10 5.17
N CYS A 66 1.60 -10.07 5.75
CA CYS A 66 1.20 -9.51 7.03
C CYS A 66 0.92 -8.01 6.85
N SER A 67 -0.34 -7.64 7.03
CA SER A 67 -0.82 -6.27 6.95
C SER A 67 -1.09 -5.74 8.35
N ARG A 68 -0.58 -4.55 8.67
CA ARG A 68 -0.89 -3.88 9.93
C ARG A 68 -0.89 -2.36 9.79
N PRO A 69 -1.75 -1.67 10.53
CA PRO A 69 -1.64 -0.22 10.64
C PRO A 69 -0.37 0.16 11.41
N ILE A 70 0.28 1.25 11.00
CA ILE A 70 1.38 1.88 11.71
C ILE A 70 1.08 3.35 11.96
N SER A 71 1.55 3.87 13.10
CA SER A 71 1.53 5.31 13.34
C SER A 71 2.66 5.96 12.55
N TYR A 72 2.30 6.89 11.66
CA TYR A 72 3.23 7.70 10.91
C TYR A 72 2.91 9.17 11.21
N GLY A 73 3.89 10.08 11.20
CA GLY A 73 3.72 11.43 11.76
C GLY A 73 2.51 12.21 11.21
N LEU A 74 2.06 11.92 9.98
CA LEU A 74 0.90 12.54 9.35
C LEU A 74 -0.41 11.77 9.54
N GLY A 75 -0.41 10.54 10.05
CA GLY A 75 -1.62 9.73 10.18
C GLY A 75 -1.32 8.24 10.31
N THR A 76 -2.36 7.43 10.41
CA THR A 76 -2.18 5.97 10.32
C THR A 76 -1.90 5.59 8.87
N MET A 77 -0.84 4.83 8.63
CA MET A 77 -0.53 4.24 7.33
C MET A 77 -0.70 2.73 7.40
N GLU A 78 -0.84 2.08 6.25
CA GLU A 78 -0.81 0.64 6.14
C GLU A 78 0.61 0.16 5.84
N LEU A 79 1.02 -0.89 6.55
CA LEU A 79 2.27 -1.60 6.36
C LEU A 79 1.96 -3.03 5.91
N ASP A 80 2.37 -3.37 4.70
CA ASP A 80 2.28 -4.72 4.14
C ASP A 80 3.69 -5.33 4.04
N ILE A 81 3.86 -6.51 4.63
CA ILE A 81 5.11 -7.26 4.61
C ILE A 81 4.84 -8.61 3.95
N ALA A 82 5.59 -8.94 2.90
CA ALA A 82 5.44 -10.20 2.18
C ALA A 82 6.77 -10.94 1.99
N ARG A 83 6.72 -12.28 2.06
CA ARG A 83 7.87 -13.17 1.77
C ARG A 83 7.62 -13.99 0.52
N LYS A 84 8.63 -14.04 -0.35
CA LYS A 84 8.68 -14.88 -1.55
C LYS A 84 8.79 -16.37 -1.20
#